data_AF-A0A4Q9KVY2-F1
#
_entry.id   AF-A0A4Q9KVY2-F1
#
_cell.length_a   1.000
_cell.length_b   1.000
_cell.length_c   1.000
_cell.angle_alpha   90.00
_cell.angle_beta   90.00
_cell.angle_gamma   90.00
#
_symmetry.space_group_name_H-M   'P 1'
#
loop_
_entity.id
_entity.type
_entity.pdbx_description
1 polymer ?
#
loop_
_entity_poly.entity_id
_entity_poly.type
_entity_poly.pdbx_seq_one_letter_code
_entity_poly.pdbx_strand_id
1 'polypeptide(L)'
;MVSKRNKTRIALRVVGSILAIFGIMCVVGYIKAGNVIKSFEDDYKKFSDLEDDKKFTSLVNLYKFCYFVSIKEESAFAFVVKENKESGVKMAKEALEKKNTKEIDDLILSPYSMKGTGMDISKFDKVVGDVGLLVRLGFWFKGYHPIKPTYALSSFIHKTIKNPTKDEGTAAFLDIVDDSVVKVFGVKCDDKCLKSISSAKKFTFEASKNGISGKAADFIAYICYKVEKKA
;
A
#
# COMPACT_ATOMS: atom_id res chain seq x y z
N MET A 1 -5.63 26.25 51.32
CA MET A 1 -4.73 26.66 50.21
C MET A 1 -3.55 25.69 50.11
N VAL A 2 -3.42 24.92 49.02
CA VAL A 2 -2.22 24.08 48.81
C VAL A 2 -1.02 24.98 48.53
N SER A 3 0.02 24.89 49.37
CA SER A 3 1.29 25.64 49.22
C SER A 3 1.89 25.43 47.83
N LYS A 4 2.49 26.49 47.26
CA LYS A 4 3.15 26.49 45.94
C LYS A 4 4.17 25.35 45.81
N ARG A 5 4.91 25.02 46.89
CA ARG A 5 5.85 23.87 46.93
C ARG A 5 5.15 22.51 46.81
N ASN A 6 3.97 22.34 47.41
CA ASN A 6 3.21 21.10 47.33
C ASN A 6 2.66 20.89 45.91
N LYS A 7 2.24 21.97 45.22
CA LYS A 7 1.84 21.92 43.81
C LYS A 7 2.99 21.49 42.90
N THR A 8 4.20 22.04 43.11
CA THR A 8 5.39 21.67 42.32
C THR A 8 5.80 20.21 42.54
N ARG A 9 5.75 19.71 43.78
CA ARG A 9 6.08 18.30 44.08
C ARG A 9 5.08 17.32 43.46
N ILE A 10 3.78 17.66 43.48
CA ILE A 10 2.74 16.84 42.82
C ILE A 10 2.96 16.85 41.31
N ALA A 11 3.20 18.02 40.70
CA ALA A 11 3.47 18.12 39.27
C ALA A 11 4.70 17.29 38.86
N LEU A 12 5.78 17.33 39.63
CA LEU A 12 6.99 16.54 39.34
C LEU A 12 6.71 15.02 39.38
N ARG A 13 5.90 14.55 40.34
CA ARG A 13 5.50 13.14 40.43
C ARG A 13 4.65 12.73 39.23
N VAL A 14 3.69 13.58 38.84
CA VAL A 14 2.83 13.32 37.67
C VAL A 14 3.66 13.25 36.38
N VAL A 15 4.57 14.20 36.17
CA VAL A 15 5.48 14.22 35.00
C VAL A 15 6.37 12.98 35.00
N GLY A 16 6.95 12.61 36.15
CA GLY A 16 7.76 11.40 36.28
C GLY A 16 7.00 10.13 35.91
N SER A 17 5.76 9.98 36.38
CA SER A 17 4.90 8.84 36.04
C SER A 17 4.55 8.80 34.55
N ILE A 18 4.24 9.95 33.94
CA ILE A 18 3.93 10.03 32.50
C ILE A 18 5.15 9.61 31.66
N LEU A 19 6.34 10.10 32.03
CA LEU A 19 7.58 9.74 31.34
C LEU A 19 7.90 8.25 31.47
N ALA A 20 7.67 7.65 32.64
CA ALA A 20 7.85 6.22 32.85
C ALA A 20 6.89 5.39 31.97
N ILE A 21 5.61 5.76 31.91
CA ILE A 21 4.62 5.10 31.05
C ILE A 21 5.03 5.24 29.58
N PHE A 22 5.46 6.42 29.15
CA PHE A 22 5.91 6.65 27.78
C PHE A 22 7.16 5.82 27.45
N GLY A 23 8.12 5.74 28.37
CA GLY A 23 9.31 4.88 28.25
C GLY A 23 8.94 3.42 28.05
N ILE A 24 8.02 2.89 28.86
CA ILE A 24 7.53 1.51 28.73
C ILE A 24 6.86 1.31 27.37
N MET A 25 5.99 2.24 26.95
CA MET A 25 5.33 2.16 25.63
C MET A 25 6.35 2.15 24.48
N CYS A 26 7.44 2.93 24.57
CA CYS A 26 8.49 2.94 23.56
C CYS A 26 9.23 1.60 23.50
N VAL A 27 9.61 1.02 24.64
CA VAL A 27 10.29 -0.28 24.71
C VAL A 27 9.39 -1.40 24.17
N VAL A 28 8.14 -1.46 24.63
CA VAL A 28 7.15 -2.44 24.16
C VAL A 28 6.90 -2.26 22.66
N GLY A 29 6.75 -1.02 22.20
CA GLY A 29 6.57 -0.70 20.78
C GLY A 29 7.75 -1.17 19.95
N TYR A 30 8.99 -0.92 20.38
CA TYR A 30 10.20 -1.36 19.70
C TYR A 30 10.27 -2.89 19.57
N ILE A 31 9.94 -3.62 20.64
CA ILE A 31 9.90 -5.10 20.62
C ILE A 31 8.82 -5.60 19.67
N LYS A 32 7.59 -5.08 19.76
CA LYS A 32 6.48 -5.47 18.88
C LYS A 32 6.79 -5.19 17.41
N ALA A 33 7.33 -4.02 17.10
CA ALA A 33 7.78 -3.69 15.75
C ALA A 33 8.84 -4.65 15.23
N GLY A 34 9.80 -5.05 16.08
CA GLY A 34 10.79 -6.07 15.73
C GLY A 34 10.17 -7.42 15.38
N ASN A 35 9.16 -7.87 16.13
CA ASN A 35 8.47 -9.13 15.84
C ASN A 35 7.65 -9.06 14.55
N VAL A 36 6.96 -7.95 14.29
CA VAL A 36 6.21 -7.74 13.05
C VAL A 36 7.15 -7.69 11.84
N ILE A 37 8.32 -7.03 11.97
CA ILE A 37 9.36 -7.02 10.93
C ILE A 37 9.81 -8.45 10.62
N LYS A 38 10.22 -9.22 11.63
CA LYS A 38 10.69 -10.60 11.42
C LYS A 38 9.62 -11.47 10.76
N SER A 39 8.38 -11.39 11.25
CA SER A 39 7.26 -12.16 10.67
C SER A 39 7.01 -11.80 9.21
N PHE A 40 7.10 -10.51 8.86
CA PHE A 40 6.97 -10.06 7.48
C PHE A 40 8.15 -10.51 6.62
N GLU A 41 9.38 -10.44 7.12
CA GLU A 41 10.56 -10.92 6.38
C GLU A 41 10.48 -12.42 6.08
N ASP A 42 10.08 -13.22 7.06
CA ASP A 42 9.93 -14.67 6.89
C ASP A 42 8.80 -15.03 5.93
N ASP A 43 7.66 -14.32 5.99
CA ASP A 43 6.54 -14.52 5.07
C ASP A 43 6.88 -14.07 3.64
N TYR A 44 7.57 -12.94 3.50
CA TYR A 44 8.04 -12.44 2.21
C TYR A 44 9.06 -13.38 1.57
N LYS A 45 10.01 -13.93 2.34
CA LYS A 45 10.98 -14.91 1.82
C LYS A 45 10.27 -16.13 1.23
N LYS A 46 9.30 -16.68 1.97
CA LYS A 46 8.47 -17.80 1.49
C LYS A 46 7.76 -17.47 0.19
N PHE A 47 7.14 -16.29 0.10
CA PHE A 47 6.54 -15.79 -1.14
C PHE A 47 7.56 -15.70 -2.27
N SER A 48 8.73 -15.10 -2.02
CA SER A 48 9.75 -14.88 -3.05
C SER A 48 10.37 -16.18 -3.59
N ASP A 49 10.23 -17.28 -2.87
CA ASP A 49 10.72 -18.60 -3.29
C ASP A 49 9.73 -19.35 -4.20
N LEU A 50 8.43 -19.00 -4.18
CA LEU A 50 7.37 -19.64 -4.96
C LEU A 50 7.51 -19.33 -6.46
N GLU A 51 7.41 -20.37 -7.30
CA GLU A 51 7.65 -20.23 -8.74
C GLU A 51 6.56 -19.42 -9.45
N ASP A 52 5.29 -19.65 -9.12
CA ASP A 52 4.17 -18.91 -9.69
C ASP A 52 4.22 -17.43 -9.32
N ASP A 53 4.70 -17.11 -8.11
CA ASP A 53 4.89 -15.74 -7.65
C ASP A 53 6.07 -15.06 -8.34
N LYS A 54 7.14 -15.79 -8.68
CA LYS A 54 8.22 -15.27 -9.55
C LYS A 54 7.69 -14.91 -10.94
N LYS A 55 6.82 -15.76 -11.52
CA LYS A 55 6.16 -15.48 -12.81
C LYS A 55 5.27 -14.24 -12.70
N PHE A 56 4.48 -14.14 -11.64
CA PHE A 56 3.59 -12.99 -11.41
C PHE A 56 4.38 -11.68 -11.19
N THR A 57 5.41 -11.71 -10.35
CA THR A 57 6.32 -10.58 -10.13
C THR A 57 6.98 -10.12 -11.43
N SER A 58 7.37 -11.06 -12.28
CA SER A 58 7.90 -10.75 -13.62
C SER A 58 6.88 -10.02 -14.49
N LEU A 59 5.59 -10.36 -14.41
CA LEU A 59 4.53 -9.62 -15.11
C LEU A 59 4.37 -8.20 -14.56
N VAL A 60 4.38 -8.02 -13.23
CA VAL A 60 4.33 -6.70 -12.60
C VAL A 60 5.50 -5.84 -13.06
N ASN A 61 6.71 -6.41 -13.07
CA ASN A 61 7.90 -5.71 -13.51
C ASN A 61 7.94 -5.44 -15.03
N LEU A 62 7.32 -6.31 -15.84
CA LEU A 62 7.21 -6.12 -17.29
C LEU A 62 6.27 -4.98 -17.65
N TYR A 63 5.07 -4.94 -17.04
CA TYR A 63 4.06 -3.94 -17.40
C TYR A 63 4.31 -2.59 -16.73
N LYS A 64 4.87 -2.57 -15.51
CA LYS A 64 5.12 -1.37 -14.69
C LYS A 64 3.91 -0.43 -14.51
N PHE A 65 2.73 -0.88 -14.89
CA PHE A 65 1.48 -0.13 -14.86
C PHE A 65 0.33 -1.11 -14.64
N CYS A 66 -0.25 -1.06 -13.45
CA CYS A 66 -1.28 -1.97 -12.99
C CYS A 66 -2.30 -1.22 -12.14
N TYR A 67 -3.39 -1.87 -11.77
CA TYR A 67 -4.38 -1.24 -10.90
C TYR A 67 -5.12 -2.25 -10.04
N PHE A 68 -5.55 -1.78 -8.87
CA PHE A 68 -6.57 -2.44 -8.07
C PHE A 68 -7.89 -1.73 -8.33
N VAL A 69 -8.96 -2.49 -8.45
CA VAL A 69 -10.30 -1.96 -8.71
C VAL A 69 -11.31 -2.62 -7.78
N SER A 70 -12.30 -1.85 -7.35
CA SER A 70 -13.53 -2.38 -6.78
C SER A 70 -14.72 -1.73 -7.49
N ILE A 71 -15.58 -2.57 -8.06
CA ILE A 71 -16.83 -2.19 -8.72
C ILE A 71 -17.91 -3.06 -8.09
N LYS A 72 -18.93 -2.42 -7.50
CA LYS A 72 -19.99 -3.11 -6.77
C LYS A 72 -19.40 -4.01 -5.67
N GLU A 73 -19.69 -5.31 -5.71
CA GLU A 73 -19.22 -6.30 -4.71
C GLU A 73 -17.96 -7.05 -5.17
N GLU A 74 -17.45 -6.72 -6.36
CA GLU A 74 -16.27 -7.35 -6.92
C GLU A 74 -15.04 -6.46 -6.78
N SER A 75 -13.90 -7.12 -6.62
CA SER A 75 -12.60 -6.46 -6.59
C SER A 75 -11.56 -7.31 -7.24
N ALA A 76 -10.67 -6.66 -7.98
CA ALA A 76 -9.65 -7.33 -8.75
C ALA A 76 -8.35 -6.52 -8.77
N PHE A 77 -7.27 -7.22 -9.06
CA PHE A 77 -6.03 -6.63 -9.52
C PHE A 77 -5.86 -6.95 -11.00
N ALA A 78 -5.46 -5.98 -11.81
CA ALA A 78 -5.28 -6.17 -13.24
C ALA A 78 -4.13 -5.33 -13.82
N PHE A 79 -3.66 -5.76 -15.00
CA PHE A 79 -2.69 -5.03 -15.82
C PHE A 79 -3.40 -4.30 -16.95
N VAL A 80 -2.89 -3.13 -17.32
CA VAL A 80 -3.30 -2.47 -18.58
C VAL A 80 -2.47 -3.04 -19.71
N VAL A 81 -3.08 -3.89 -20.54
CA VAL A 81 -2.39 -4.56 -21.66
C VAL A 81 -2.85 -3.92 -22.97
N LYS A 82 -2.01 -3.08 -23.61
CA LYS A 82 -2.26 -2.59 -24.97
C LYS A 82 -1.50 -3.41 -26.01
N GLU A 83 -2.08 -3.57 -27.21
CA GLU A 83 -1.40 -4.14 -28.38
C GLU A 83 -0.10 -3.40 -28.72
N ASN A 84 -0.05 -2.09 -28.44
CA ASN A 84 1.14 -1.25 -28.56
C ASN A 84 1.60 -0.78 -27.16
N LYS A 85 2.15 -1.74 -26.39
CA LYS A 85 2.40 -1.66 -24.93
C LYS A 85 3.00 -0.34 -24.45
N GLU A 86 3.99 0.21 -25.15
CA GLU A 86 4.71 1.41 -24.70
C GLU A 86 3.91 2.70 -24.93
N SER A 87 3.38 2.93 -26.13
CA SER A 87 2.65 4.18 -26.44
C SER A 87 1.36 4.28 -25.63
N GLY A 88 0.67 3.15 -25.48
CA GLY A 88 -0.56 3.02 -24.73
C GLY A 88 -0.43 3.34 -23.25
N VAL A 89 0.57 2.73 -22.61
CA VAL A 89 0.87 2.94 -21.19
C VAL A 89 1.38 4.36 -20.96
N LYS A 90 2.19 4.91 -21.87
CA LYS A 90 2.66 6.30 -21.79
C LYS A 90 1.48 7.28 -21.81
N MET A 91 0.54 7.13 -22.74
CA MET A 91 -0.66 7.98 -22.81
C MET A 91 -1.50 7.87 -21.52
N ALA A 92 -1.70 6.66 -21.00
CA ALA A 92 -2.44 6.47 -19.75
C ALA A 92 -1.77 7.16 -18.56
N LYS A 93 -0.44 7.08 -18.45
CA LYS A 93 0.34 7.78 -17.41
C LYS A 93 0.20 9.29 -17.55
N GLU A 94 0.35 9.83 -18.77
CA GLU A 94 0.19 11.26 -19.03
C GLU A 94 -1.22 11.76 -18.70
N ALA A 95 -2.24 10.99 -19.05
CA ALA A 95 -3.64 11.32 -18.77
C ALA A 95 -3.92 11.30 -17.25
N LEU A 96 -3.34 10.37 -16.49
CA LEU A 96 -3.42 10.35 -15.02
C LEU A 96 -2.75 11.59 -14.40
N GLU A 97 -1.55 11.96 -14.87
CA GLU A 97 -0.82 13.14 -14.38
C GLU A 97 -1.57 14.44 -14.69
N LYS A 98 -2.14 14.55 -15.90
CA LYS A 98 -2.96 15.70 -16.32
C LYS A 98 -4.39 15.66 -15.74
N LYS A 99 -4.77 14.59 -15.05
CA LYS A 99 -6.13 14.32 -14.56
C LYS A 99 -7.20 14.41 -15.66
N ASN A 100 -6.85 13.95 -16.87
CA ASN A 100 -7.74 13.94 -18.02
C ASN A 100 -8.65 12.71 -17.97
N THR A 101 -9.85 12.86 -17.40
CA THR A 101 -10.79 11.75 -17.19
C THR A 101 -11.28 11.11 -18.49
N LYS A 102 -11.56 11.92 -19.52
CA LYS A 102 -12.02 11.43 -20.84
C LYS A 102 -10.99 10.53 -21.50
N GLU A 103 -9.75 10.98 -21.51
CA GLU A 103 -8.65 10.20 -22.10
C GLU A 103 -8.43 8.91 -21.31
N ILE A 104 -8.56 8.90 -19.98
CA ILE A 104 -8.51 7.63 -19.22
C ILE A 104 -9.70 6.71 -19.58
N ASP A 105 -10.92 7.22 -19.70
CA ASP A 105 -12.08 6.42 -20.12
C ASP A 105 -11.81 5.76 -21.49
N ASP A 106 -11.37 6.53 -22.48
CA ASP A 106 -11.04 6.03 -23.82
C ASP A 106 -9.91 4.99 -23.78
N LEU A 107 -8.92 5.21 -22.91
CA LEU A 107 -7.77 4.33 -22.74
C LEU A 107 -8.02 3.14 -21.81
N ILE A 108 -9.19 2.99 -21.18
CA ILE A 108 -9.53 1.87 -20.27
C ILE A 108 -10.76 1.08 -20.73
N LEU A 109 -11.73 1.71 -21.42
CA LEU A 109 -12.96 1.06 -21.92
C LEU A 109 -12.80 0.42 -23.31
N SER A 110 -11.70 0.69 -24.03
CA SER A 110 -11.31 -0.11 -25.21
C SER A 110 -11.14 -1.58 -24.80
N PRO A 111 -11.40 -2.58 -25.67
CA PRO A 111 -11.35 -4.00 -25.32
C PRO A 111 -9.91 -4.45 -25.04
N TYR A 112 -9.42 -4.13 -23.85
CA TYR A 112 -8.14 -4.59 -23.35
C TYR A 112 -8.29 -6.02 -22.88
N SER A 113 -7.30 -6.86 -23.20
CA SER A 113 -7.14 -8.14 -22.53
C SER A 113 -6.75 -7.88 -21.08
N MET A 114 -7.75 -7.71 -20.21
CA MET A 114 -7.51 -7.64 -18.77
C MET A 114 -7.11 -9.03 -18.29
N LYS A 115 -5.83 -9.21 -17.94
CA LYS A 115 -5.42 -10.32 -17.08
C LYS A 115 -5.53 -9.84 -15.66
N GLY A 116 -6.53 -10.34 -14.93
CA GLY A 116 -6.75 -9.98 -13.55
C GLY A 116 -6.99 -11.19 -12.65
N THR A 117 -6.79 -10.99 -11.37
CA THR A 117 -7.10 -11.96 -10.31
C THR A 117 -8.04 -11.30 -9.28
N GLY A 118 -8.97 -12.09 -8.76
CA GLY A 118 -9.93 -11.65 -7.77
C GLY A 118 -9.25 -11.34 -6.44
N MET A 119 -9.66 -10.25 -5.80
CA MET A 119 -9.07 -9.78 -4.55
C MET A 119 -10.10 -9.80 -3.42
N ASP A 120 -9.64 -10.03 -2.20
CA ASP A 120 -10.39 -9.92 -0.96
C ASP A 120 -9.97 -8.62 -0.26
N ILE A 121 -10.81 -7.58 -0.39
CA ILE A 121 -10.57 -6.25 0.18
C ILE A 121 -10.31 -6.32 1.69
N SER A 122 -10.93 -7.27 2.40
CA SER A 122 -10.80 -7.39 3.85
C SER A 122 -9.38 -7.76 4.31
N LYS A 123 -8.56 -8.33 3.42
CA LYS A 123 -7.19 -8.76 3.73
C LYS A 123 -6.16 -7.62 3.67
N PHE A 124 -6.48 -6.48 3.06
CA PHE A 124 -5.50 -5.39 2.88
C PHE A 124 -4.93 -4.86 4.20
N ASP A 125 -5.74 -4.78 5.25
CA ASP A 125 -5.31 -4.31 6.57
C ASP A 125 -4.31 -5.25 7.25
N LYS A 126 -4.18 -6.50 6.77
CA LYS A 126 -3.35 -7.56 7.35
C LYS A 126 -2.16 -7.97 6.48
N VAL A 127 -1.90 -7.29 5.36
CA VAL A 127 -0.82 -7.65 4.41
C VAL A 127 0.54 -7.83 5.07
N VAL A 128 0.87 -6.98 6.04
CA VAL A 128 2.15 -7.01 6.78
C VAL A 128 1.99 -7.48 8.24
N GLY A 129 0.83 -8.05 8.58
CA GLY A 129 0.43 -8.35 9.96
C GLY A 129 -0.25 -7.18 10.68
N ASP A 130 -0.43 -7.31 12.00
CA ASP A 130 -1.14 -6.33 12.83
C ASP A 130 -0.24 -5.12 13.18
N VAL A 131 -0.56 -3.97 12.57
CA VAL A 131 0.17 -2.71 12.75
C VAL A 131 -0.66 -1.73 13.61
N GLY A 132 -0.81 -2.07 14.88
CA GLY A 132 -1.42 -1.20 15.90
C GLY A 132 -0.54 -0.01 16.32
N LEU A 133 -1.06 0.84 17.21
CA LEU A 133 -0.40 2.07 17.68
C LEU A 133 1.03 1.83 18.18
N LEU A 134 1.24 0.81 19.02
CA LEU A 134 2.56 0.49 19.60
C LEU A 134 3.56 0.05 18.52
N VAL A 135 3.12 -0.71 17.52
CA VAL A 135 3.97 -1.13 16.40
C VAL A 135 4.38 0.07 15.56
N ARG A 136 3.45 1.00 15.29
CA ARG A 136 3.74 2.25 14.58
C ARG A 136 4.76 3.11 15.33
N LEU A 137 4.63 3.24 16.66
CA LEU A 137 5.64 3.91 17.49
C LEU A 137 6.99 3.18 17.41
N GLY A 138 6.99 1.85 17.49
CA GLY A 138 8.21 1.06 17.33
C GLY A 138 8.88 1.24 15.96
N PHE A 139 8.11 1.38 14.89
CA PHE A 139 8.64 1.69 13.55
C PHE A 139 9.33 3.06 13.48
N TRP A 140 9.03 4.03 14.34
CA TRP A 140 9.80 5.27 14.36
C TRP A 140 11.21 5.09 14.92
N PHE A 141 11.38 4.14 15.84
CA PHE A 141 12.68 3.82 16.43
C PHE A 141 13.47 2.81 15.60
N LYS A 142 12.79 2.00 14.79
CA LYS A 142 13.45 1.15 13.79
C LYS A 142 13.82 2.02 12.59
N GLY A 143 15.05 1.86 12.08
CA GLY A 143 15.50 2.51 10.85
C GLY A 143 14.59 2.19 9.64
N TYR A 144 15.00 2.61 8.45
CA TYR A 144 14.25 2.29 7.25
C TYR A 144 14.09 0.76 7.10
N HIS A 145 12.89 0.31 6.71
CA HIS A 145 12.57 -1.08 6.43
C HIS A 145 11.42 -1.17 5.41
N PRO A 146 11.48 -2.03 4.37
CA PRO A 146 10.47 -2.11 3.30
C PRO A 146 9.04 -2.39 3.78
N ILE A 147 8.87 -2.99 4.97
CA ILE A 147 7.55 -3.17 5.59
C ILE A 147 6.77 -1.85 5.71
N LYS A 148 7.45 -0.71 5.93
CA LYS A 148 6.80 0.59 6.13
C LYS A 148 6.12 1.08 4.84
N PRO A 149 6.83 1.18 3.68
CA PRO A 149 6.18 1.53 2.43
C PRO A 149 5.18 0.46 1.97
N THR A 150 5.42 -0.85 2.19
CA THR A 150 4.43 -1.91 1.88
C THR A 150 3.13 -1.71 2.65
N TYR A 151 3.21 -1.46 3.96
CA TYR A 151 2.05 -1.16 4.80
C TYR A 151 1.32 0.10 4.34
N ALA A 152 2.07 1.18 4.09
CA ALA A 152 1.50 2.46 3.67
C ALA A 152 0.83 2.37 2.30
N LEU A 153 1.42 1.63 1.36
CA LEU A 153 0.87 1.36 0.03
C LEU A 153 -0.41 0.53 0.13
N SER A 154 -0.38 -0.61 0.84
CA SER A 154 -1.56 -1.46 1.06
C SER A 154 -2.71 -0.68 1.70
N SER A 155 -2.41 0.09 2.76
CA SER A 155 -3.42 0.92 3.44
C SER A 155 -4.02 1.99 2.52
N PHE A 156 -3.20 2.58 1.65
CA PHE A 156 -3.67 3.58 0.70
C PHE A 156 -4.54 2.96 -0.38
N ILE A 157 -4.14 1.81 -0.94
CA ILE A 157 -4.94 1.05 -1.91
C ILE A 157 -6.28 0.70 -1.27
N HIS A 158 -6.26 0.09 -0.08
CA HIS A 158 -7.49 -0.26 0.65
C HIS A 158 -8.40 0.93 0.81
N LYS A 159 -7.89 2.06 1.35
CA LYS A 159 -8.68 3.28 1.52
C LYS A 159 -9.26 3.79 0.20
N THR A 160 -8.53 3.61 -0.91
CA THR A 160 -8.94 4.09 -2.24
C THR A 160 -10.05 3.22 -2.82
N ILE A 161 -9.97 1.89 -2.66
CA ILE A 161 -10.90 0.94 -3.28
C ILE A 161 -12.00 0.42 -2.34
N LYS A 162 -11.98 0.82 -1.06
CA LYS A 162 -12.94 0.35 -0.05
C LYS A 162 -14.30 1.00 -0.25
N ASN A 163 -15.35 0.16 -0.24
CA ASN A 163 -16.77 0.56 -0.23
C ASN A 163 -17.16 1.49 -1.39
N PRO A 164 -17.07 1.04 -2.65
CA PRO A 164 -17.82 1.71 -3.71
C PRO A 164 -19.30 1.80 -3.32
N THR A 165 -19.95 2.93 -3.62
CA THR A 165 -21.42 2.96 -3.60
C THR A 165 -21.96 2.07 -4.73
N LYS A 166 -23.23 1.67 -4.67
CA LYS A 166 -23.81 0.68 -5.61
C LYS A 166 -23.62 1.04 -7.10
N ASP A 167 -23.50 2.33 -7.38
CA ASP A 167 -23.42 2.92 -8.72
C ASP A 167 -22.04 3.58 -9.00
N GLU A 168 -21.03 3.33 -8.15
CA GLU A 168 -19.69 3.86 -8.32
C GLU A 168 -18.64 2.75 -8.35
N GLY A 169 -17.60 2.95 -9.15
CA GLY A 169 -16.38 2.15 -9.13
C GLY A 169 -15.22 2.98 -8.58
N THR A 170 -14.27 2.30 -7.95
CA THR A 170 -13.05 2.93 -7.45
C THR A 170 -11.84 2.13 -7.88
N ALA A 171 -10.78 2.81 -8.30
CA ALA A 171 -9.54 2.18 -8.71
C ALA A 171 -8.33 2.91 -8.13
N ALA A 172 -7.29 2.15 -7.82
CA ALA A 172 -5.96 2.65 -7.51
C ALA A 172 -5.02 2.24 -8.65
N PHE A 173 -4.65 3.18 -9.52
CA PHE A 173 -3.67 2.97 -10.58
C PHE A 173 -2.26 3.13 -10.02
N LEU A 174 -1.41 2.15 -10.28
CA LEU A 174 -0.02 2.09 -9.84
C LEU A 174 0.87 2.29 -11.06
N ASP A 175 1.64 3.36 -11.06
CA ASP A 175 2.74 3.62 -11.98
C ASP A 175 4.08 3.32 -11.28
N ILE A 176 4.71 2.22 -11.68
CA ILE A 176 6.05 1.84 -11.22
C ILE A 176 7.06 2.63 -12.06
N VAL A 177 7.52 3.75 -11.50
CA VAL A 177 8.40 4.71 -12.19
C VAL A 177 9.78 4.10 -12.39
N ASP A 178 10.30 3.44 -11.36
CA ASP A 178 11.58 2.76 -11.36
C ASP A 178 11.56 1.59 -10.35
N ASP A 179 12.71 0.96 -10.12
CA ASP A 179 12.85 -0.18 -9.22
C ASP A 179 12.51 0.13 -7.75
N SER A 180 12.45 1.41 -7.38
CA SER A 180 12.22 1.88 -6.00
C SER A 180 10.94 2.71 -5.86
N VAL A 181 10.45 3.35 -6.91
CA VAL A 181 9.37 4.34 -6.81
C VAL A 181 8.08 3.87 -7.45
N VAL A 182 6.99 4.00 -6.70
CA VAL A 182 5.61 3.82 -7.18
C VAL A 182 4.82 5.11 -6.97
N LYS A 183 4.13 5.56 -8.00
CA LYS A 183 3.07 6.57 -7.90
C LYS A 183 1.72 5.88 -7.92
N VAL A 184 0.82 6.30 -7.04
CA VAL A 184 -0.54 5.78 -6.99
C VAL A 184 -1.55 6.89 -7.21
N PHE A 185 -2.45 6.68 -8.17
CA PHE A 185 -3.56 7.58 -8.48
C PHE A 185 -4.86 6.90 -8.09
N GLY A 186 -5.60 7.52 -7.17
CA GLY A 186 -6.97 7.12 -6.89
C GLY A 186 -7.92 7.68 -7.96
N VAL A 187 -8.77 6.81 -8.49
CA VAL A 187 -9.74 7.06 -9.54
C VAL A 187 -11.13 6.67 -9.05
N LYS A 188 -12.12 7.50 -9.37
CA LYS A 188 -13.54 7.18 -9.17
C LYS A 188 -14.28 7.22 -10.50
N CYS A 189 -15.14 6.25 -10.75
CA CYS A 189 -16.07 6.21 -11.87
C CYS A 189 -17.50 6.02 -11.37
N ASP A 190 -18.47 6.39 -12.19
CA ASP A 190 -19.84 5.90 -12.10
C ASP A 190 -20.18 4.98 -13.28
N ASP A 191 -21.43 4.53 -13.34
CA ASP A 191 -21.97 3.70 -14.42
C ASP A 191 -21.79 4.28 -15.84
N LYS A 192 -21.42 5.55 -16.00
CA LYS A 192 -21.32 6.21 -17.30
C LYS A 192 -19.87 6.61 -17.66
N CYS A 193 -19.10 7.16 -16.72
CA CYS A 193 -17.77 7.71 -16.99
C CYS A 193 -16.86 7.76 -15.73
N LEU A 194 -15.56 7.99 -15.94
CA LEU A 194 -14.64 8.45 -14.91
C LEU A 194 -15.05 9.83 -14.37
N LYS A 195 -15.27 9.93 -13.05
CA LYS A 195 -15.62 11.18 -12.35
C LYS A 195 -14.41 12.02 -11.96
N SER A 196 -13.37 11.37 -11.41
CA SER A 196 -12.26 12.11 -10.81
C SER A 196 -10.98 11.29 -10.72
N ILE A 197 -9.86 12.00 -10.80
CA ILE A 197 -8.51 11.47 -10.61
C ILE A 197 -7.84 12.31 -9.51
N SER A 198 -7.40 11.64 -8.45
CA SER A 198 -6.64 12.27 -7.37
C SER A 198 -5.19 12.53 -7.78
N SER A 199 -4.53 13.47 -7.11
CA SER A 199 -3.09 13.68 -7.30
C SER A 199 -2.30 12.43 -6.92
N ALA A 200 -1.22 12.16 -7.64
CA ALA A 200 -0.33 11.04 -7.36
C ALA A 200 0.18 11.06 -5.92
N LYS A 201 0.06 9.94 -5.22
CA LYS A 201 0.80 9.68 -3.98
C LYS A 201 2.01 8.81 -4.28
N LYS A 202 3.20 9.28 -3.89
CA LYS A 202 4.46 8.57 -4.11
C LYS A 202 4.81 7.68 -2.92
N PHE A 203 5.28 6.47 -3.21
CA PHE A 203 5.84 5.50 -2.26
C PHE A 203 7.24 5.11 -2.74
N THR A 204 8.20 5.09 -1.82
CA THR A 204 9.60 4.77 -2.11
C THR A 204 10.01 3.52 -1.34
N PHE A 205 10.56 2.55 -2.06
CA PHE A 205 11.12 1.29 -1.60
C PHE A 205 12.64 1.36 -1.76
N GLU A 206 13.31 1.83 -0.72
CA GLU A 206 14.76 1.77 -0.61
C GLU A 206 15.20 0.35 -0.19
N ALA A 207 16.47 0.02 -0.46
CA ALA A 207 17.07 -1.19 0.06
C ALA A 207 17.20 -1.09 1.60
N SER A 208 16.80 -2.16 2.30
CA SER A 208 17.11 -2.25 3.72
C SER A 208 18.61 -2.46 3.92
N LYS A 209 19.23 -1.74 4.87
CA LYS A 209 20.61 -2.04 5.28
C LYS A 209 20.72 -3.42 5.92
N ASN A 210 19.67 -3.85 6.64
CA ASN A 210 19.56 -5.12 7.34
C ASN A 210 18.15 -5.65 7.11
N GLY A 211 17.99 -6.71 6.31
CA GLY A 211 16.69 -7.34 6.09
C GLY A 211 16.46 -7.79 4.66
N ILE A 212 15.21 -7.94 4.29
CA ILE A 212 14.83 -8.29 2.91
C ILE A 212 15.11 -7.13 1.95
N SER A 213 15.55 -7.49 0.73
CA SER A 213 15.70 -6.58 -0.40
C SER A 213 14.70 -6.96 -1.48
N GLY A 214 14.18 -5.96 -2.18
CA GLY A 214 13.29 -6.16 -3.31
C GLY A 214 13.07 -4.84 -4.02
N LYS A 215 12.59 -4.93 -5.26
CA LYS A 215 12.09 -3.81 -6.04
C LYS A 215 10.66 -3.50 -5.64
N ALA A 216 10.20 -2.31 -6.00
CA ALA A 216 8.81 -1.89 -5.87
C ALA A 216 7.81 -2.93 -6.44
N ALA A 217 8.13 -3.52 -7.60
CA ALA A 217 7.32 -4.56 -8.22
C ALA A 217 7.15 -5.80 -7.32
N ASP A 218 8.20 -6.21 -6.60
CA ASP A 218 8.18 -7.39 -5.73
C ASP A 218 7.23 -7.18 -4.55
N PHE A 219 7.21 -5.97 -3.99
CA PHE A 219 6.32 -5.64 -2.88
C PHE A 219 4.86 -5.44 -3.33
N ILE A 220 4.63 -4.95 -4.56
CA ILE A 220 3.30 -4.91 -5.16
C ILE A 220 2.79 -6.33 -5.38
N ALA A 221 3.63 -7.21 -5.95
CA ALA A 221 3.29 -8.61 -6.17
C ALA A 221 2.95 -9.32 -4.85
N TYR A 222 3.75 -9.07 -3.80
CA TYR A 222 3.47 -9.57 -2.46
C TYR A 222 2.11 -9.06 -1.92
N ILE A 223 1.76 -7.77 -2.09
CA ILE A 223 0.44 -7.25 -1.71
C ILE A 223 -0.66 -8.04 -2.43
N CYS A 224 -0.55 -8.23 -3.75
CA CYS A 224 -1.51 -9.01 -4.54
C CYS A 224 -1.66 -10.44 -4.01
N TYR A 225 -0.55 -11.14 -3.77
CA TYR A 225 -0.55 -12.49 -3.20
C TYR A 225 -1.28 -12.56 -1.85
N LYS A 226 -1.04 -11.59 -0.96
CA LYS A 226 -1.67 -11.55 0.36
C LYS A 226 -3.17 -11.29 0.31
N VAL A 227 -3.63 -10.55 -0.71
CA VAL A 227 -5.04 -10.16 -0.84
C VAL A 227 -5.81 -10.96 -1.88
N GLU A 228 -5.17 -11.93 -2.54
CA GLU A 228 -5.84 -12.80 -3.51
C GLU A 228 -7.00 -13.60 -2.88
N LYS A 229 -8.11 -13.69 -3.62
CA LYS A 229 -9.21 -14.63 -3.34
C LYS A 229 -8.75 -16.02 -3.77
N LYS A 230 -8.43 -16.88 -2.81
CA LYS A 230 -8.24 -18.31 -3.08
C LYS A 230 -9.60 -18.94 -3.32
N ALA A 231 -9.71 -19.70 -4.40
CA ALA A 231 -10.89 -20.48 -4.74
C ALA A 231 -11.18 -21.56 -3.69
#